data_AF-A0A645DNC1-F1
#
_entry.id   AF-A0A645DNC1-F1
#
_cell.length_a   1.000
_cell.length_b   1.000
_cell.length_c   1.000
_cell.angle_alpha   90.00
_cell.angle_beta   90.00
_cell.angle_gamma   90.00
#
_symmetry.space_group_name_H-M   'P 1'
#
loop_
_entity.id
_entity.type
_entity.pdbx_description
1 polymer ?
#
loop_
_entity_poly.entity_id
_entity_poly.type
_entity_poly.pdbx_seq_one_letter_code
_entity_poly.pdbx_strand_id
1 'polypeptide(L)'
;MAGVFIGGALCRIPVLIDGFISSVSALVAARLCPACTQSMLASHVSAEPAAQLALDALGLKPLITAGMRLGEGTGAVCALPLLDMALTIYRDMPTFSGMGIDAYKPLGGEEQCERS
;
A
#
# COMPACT_ATOMS: atom_id res chain seq x y z
N MET A 1 -8.91 -12.43 14.27
CA MET A 1 -8.39 -11.17 13.68
C MET A 1 -9.43 -10.38 12.89
N ALA A 2 -10.54 -10.97 12.42
CA ALA A 2 -11.53 -10.26 11.61
C ALA A 2 -12.05 -8.98 12.28
N GLY A 3 -12.31 -9.05 13.59
CA GLY A 3 -12.69 -7.90 14.40
C GLY A 3 -11.64 -6.77 14.44
N VAL A 4 -10.34 -7.08 14.29
CA VAL A 4 -9.27 -6.06 14.21
C VAL A 4 -9.39 -5.27 12.92
N PHE A 5 -9.69 -5.92 11.79
CA PHE A 5 -9.88 -5.21 10.53
C PHE A 5 -11.14 -4.35 10.53
N ILE A 6 -12.25 -4.87 11.07
CA ILE A 6 -13.50 -4.10 11.21
C ILE A 6 -13.29 -2.93 12.20
N GLY A 7 -12.70 -3.20 13.35
CA GLY A 7 -12.40 -2.20 14.37
C GLY A 7 -11.42 -1.13 13.89
N GLY A 8 -10.38 -1.52 13.17
CA GLY A 8 -9.43 -0.60 12.53
C GLY A 8 -10.13 0.36 11.58
N ALA A 9 -11.02 -0.15 10.73
CA ALA A 9 -11.83 0.70 9.86
C ALA A 9 -12.74 1.66 10.64
N LEU A 10 -13.42 1.17 11.68
CA LEU A 10 -14.27 2.01 12.55
C LEU A 10 -13.48 3.12 13.24
N CYS A 11 -12.26 2.82 13.68
CA CYS A 11 -11.35 3.77 14.32
C CYS A 11 -10.54 4.62 13.33
N ARG A 12 -10.69 4.40 12.01
CA ARG A 12 -9.86 5.02 10.96
C ARG A 12 -8.35 4.78 11.14
N ILE A 13 -7.99 3.58 11.59
CA ILE A 13 -6.61 3.13 11.79
C ILE A 13 -6.28 2.09 10.72
N PRO A 14 -5.27 2.31 9.87
CA PRO A 14 -4.79 1.30 8.93
C PRO A 14 -4.33 0.04 9.64
N VAL A 15 -4.68 -1.13 9.09
CA VAL A 15 -4.33 -2.45 9.61
C VAL A 15 -3.54 -3.19 8.56
N LEU A 16 -2.32 -3.60 8.92
CA LEU A 16 -1.47 -4.42 8.07
C LEU A 16 -1.91 -5.89 8.15
N ILE A 17 -2.11 -6.47 6.97
CA ILE A 17 -2.24 -7.91 6.75
C ILE A 17 -0.83 -8.48 6.65
N ASP A 18 -0.52 -9.45 7.51
CA ASP A 18 0.73 -10.19 7.57
C ASP A 18 0.72 -11.34 6.53
N GLY A 19 0.58 -12.60 6.94
CA GLY A 19 0.56 -13.77 6.07
C GLY A 19 -0.83 -14.32 5.78
N PHE A 20 -0.88 -15.55 5.25
CA PHE A 20 -2.08 -16.19 4.73
C PHE A 20 -3.26 -16.18 5.71
N ILE A 21 -3.04 -16.59 6.97
CA ILE A 21 -4.08 -16.61 8.01
C ILE A 21 -4.70 -15.22 8.19
N SER A 22 -3.88 -14.17 8.13
CA SER A 22 -4.36 -12.80 8.23
C SER A 22 -5.09 -12.31 6.99
N SER A 23 -4.65 -12.72 5.79
CA SER A 23 -5.35 -12.42 4.54
C SER A 23 -6.73 -13.08 4.52
N VAL A 24 -6.84 -14.34 4.95
CA VAL A 24 -8.14 -15.03 5.07
C VAL A 24 -9.04 -14.32 6.09
N SER A 25 -8.49 -13.93 7.24
CA SER A 25 -9.26 -13.20 8.24
C SER A 25 -9.69 -11.81 7.76
N ALA A 26 -8.89 -11.14 6.94
CA ALA A 26 -9.24 -9.87 6.30
C ALA A 26 -10.34 -10.06 5.26
N LEU A 27 -10.26 -11.14 4.47
CA LEU A 27 -11.31 -11.51 3.52
C LEU A 27 -12.63 -11.80 4.21
N VAL A 28 -12.63 -12.55 5.32
CA VAL A 28 -13.84 -12.73 6.15
C VAL A 28 -14.39 -11.39 6.64
N ALA A 29 -13.53 -10.50 7.14
CA ALA A 29 -13.96 -9.16 7.56
C ALA A 29 -14.59 -8.37 6.40
N ALA A 30 -13.99 -8.39 5.21
CA ALA A 30 -14.51 -7.73 4.01
C ALA A 30 -15.86 -8.30 3.56
N ARG A 31 -16.12 -9.60 3.79
CA ARG A 31 -17.44 -10.20 3.49
C ARG A 31 -18.50 -9.83 4.52
N LEU A 32 -18.12 -9.64 5.79
CA LEU A 32 -19.04 -9.22 6.85
C LEU A 32 -19.33 -7.71 6.80
N CYS A 33 -18.31 -6.90 6.52
CA CYS A 33 -18.38 -5.44 6.45
C CYS A 33 -17.50 -4.95 5.29
N PRO A 34 -18.03 -4.84 4.07
CA PRO A 34 -17.24 -4.45 2.89
C PRO A 34 -16.51 -3.13 3.04
N ALA A 35 -17.05 -2.20 3.81
CA ALA A 35 -16.42 -0.91 4.08
C ALA A 35 -15.10 -1.02 4.87
N CYS A 36 -14.80 -2.15 5.52
CA CYS A 36 -13.55 -2.27 6.27
C CYS A 36 -12.30 -2.45 5.40
N THR A 37 -12.46 -2.72 4.10
CA THR A 37 -11.32 -2.87 3.17
C THR A 37 -10.52 -1.57 3.00
N GLN A 38 -11.15 -0.41 3.20
CA GLN A 38 -10.52 0.91 3.05
C GLN A 38 -9.34 1.15 4.01
N SER A 39 -9.26 0.39 5.11
CA SER A 39 -8.18 0.50 6.10
C SER A 39 -7.20 -0.68 6.03
N MET A 40 -7.30 -1.57 5.04
CA MET A 40 -6.42 -2.73 4.94
C MET A 40 -5.21 -2.44 4.05
N LEU A 41 -4.03 -2.86 4.49
CA LEU A 41 -2.79 -2.81 3.72
C LEU A 41 -2.16 -4.20 3.71
N ALA A 42 -1.77 -4.73 2.55
CA ALA A 42 -1.07 -6.00 2.48
C ALA A 42 0.44 -5.80 2.66
N SER A 43 1.02 -6.33 3.74
CA SER A 43 2.46 -6.18 4.00
C SER A 43 3.27 -7.01 3.01
N HIS A 44 2.94 -8.30 2.90
CA HIS A 44 3.61 -9.22 2.01
C HIS A 44 2.66 -10.28 1.48
N VAL A 45 3.08 -11.01 0.45
CA VAL A 45 2.43 -12.25 0.05
C VAL A 45 3.16 -13.44 0.65
N SER A 46 2.43 -14.25 1.44
CA SER A 46 2.96 -15.51 1.98
C SER A 46 3.28 -16.49 0.85
N ALA A 47 4.31 -17.31 1.02
CA ALA A 47 4.64 -18.40 0.11
C ALA A 47 3.65 -19.59 0.17
N GLU A 48 2.56 -19.47 0.94
CA GLU A 48 1.49 -20.45 0.97
C GLU A 48 0.64 -20.41 -0.32
N PRO A 49 0.22 -21.57 -0.87
CA PRO A 49 -0.39 -21.66 -2.20
C PRO A 49 -1.60 -20.75 -2.46
N ALA A 50 -2.39 -20.45 -1.42
CA ALA A 50 -3.62 -19.67 -1.54
C ALA A 50 -3.47 -18.20 -1.10
N ALA A 51 -2.27 -17.75 -0.74
CA ALA A 51 -2.04 -16.39 -0.27
C ALA A 51 -2.34 -15.33 -1.33
N GLN A 52 -1.88 -15.56 -2.57
CA GLN A 52 -2.15 -14.65 -3.68
C GLN A 52 -3.65 -14.56 -3.98
N LEU A 53 -4.35 -15.71 -3.99
CA LEU A 53 -5.81 -15.76 -4.22
C LEU A 53 -6.60 -14.95 -3.19
N ALA A 54 -6.17 -14.98 -1.93
CA ALA A 54 -6.80 -14.18 -0.87
C ALA A 54 -6.59 -12.67 -1.08
N LEU A 55 -5.38 -12.25 -1.49
CA LEU A 55 -5.09 -10.84 -1.78
C LEU A 55 -5.81 -10.36 -3.05
N ASP A 56 -5.88 -11.19 -4.09
CA ASP A 56 -6.62 -10.90 -5.32
C ASP A 56 -8.11 -10.71 -5.03
N ALA A 57 -8.70 -11.58 -4.19
CA ALA A 57 -10.10 -11.47 -3.77
C ALA A 57 -10.38 -10.20 -2.92
N LEU A 58 -9.35 -9.66 -2.26
CA LEU A 58 -9.40 -8.38 -1.54
C LEU A 58 -9.07 -7.18 -2.44
N GLY A 59 -8.57 -7.39 -3.66
CA GLY A 59 -8.06 -6.33 -4.54
C GLY A 59 -6.81 -5.63 -4.00
N LEU A 60 -6.03 -6.29 -3.13
CA LEU A 60 -4.86 -5.71 -2.48
C LEU A 60 -3.56 -6.17 -3.14
N LYS A 61 -2.58 -5.27 -3.21
CA LYS A 61 -1.22 -5.58 -3.66
C LYS A 61 -0.27 -5.61 -2.46
N PRO A 62 0.55 -6.67 -2.30
CA PRO A 62 1.53 -6.73 -1.22
C PRO A 62 2.67 -5.74 -1.45
N LEU A 63 3.22 -5.18 -0.36
CA LEU A 63 4.43 -4.34 -0.42
C LEU A 63 5.71 -5.17 -0.66
N ILE A 64 5.73 -6.41 -0.15
CA ILE A 64 6.91 -7.28 -0.13
C ILE A 64 6.61 -8.64 -0.78
N THR A 65 7.51 -9.10 -1.64
CA THR A 65 7.46 -10.46 -2.25
C THR A 65 8.79 -11.16 -1.99
N ALA A 66 8.89 -11.86 -0.86
CA ALA A 66 10.16 -12.40 -0.35
C ALA A 66 10.12 -13.88 0.07
N GLY A 67 9.10 -14.64 -0.34
CA GLY A 67 8.99 -16.07 -0.02
C GLY A 67 8.78 -16.39 1.47
N MET A 68 8.32 -15.41 2.25
CA MET A 68 8.08 -15.53 3.68
C MET A 68 6.82 -16.37 3.97
N ARG A 69 6.83 -17.11 5.10
CA ARG A 69 5.71 -17.97 5.54
C ARG A 69 5.76 -18.32 7.03
N LEU A 70 6.39 -17.45 7.83
CA LEU A 70 6.51 -17.64 9.28
C LEU A 70 5.21 -17.25 9.99
N GLY A 71 4.59 -16.14 9.57
CA GLY A 71 3.41 -15.59 10.22
C GLY A 71 3.77 -14.69 11.41
N GLU A 72 2.95 -14.73 12.46
CA GLU A 72 3.17 -14.01 13.73
C GLU A 72 3.25 -12.47 13.61
N GLY A 73 2.87 -11.89 12.48
CA GLY A 73 3.01 -10.45 12.24
C GLY A 73 4.38 -10.05 11.70
N THR A 74 5.26 -11.00 11.37
CA THR A 74 6.63 -10.71 10.92
C THR A 74 6.68 -9.93 9.63
N GLY A 75 5.88 -10.30 8.63
CA GLY A 75 5.71 -9.53 7.39
C GLY A 75 5.14 -8.14 7.65
N ALA A 76 4.20 -8.00 8.60
CA ALA A 76 3.65 -6.69 8.98
C ALA A 76 4.71 -5.77 9.60
N VAL A 77 5.52 -6.28 10.53
CA VAL A 77 6.63 -5.52 11.14
C VAL A 77 7.70 -5.17 10.10
N CYS A 78 8.02 -6.09 9.18
CA CYS A 78 8.96 -5.83 8.09
C CYS A 78 8.51 -4.71 7.14
N ALA A 79 7.21 -4.43 7.05
CA ALA A 79 6.69 -3.33 6.23
C ALA A 79 6.76 -1.95 6.90
N LEU A 80 6.95 -1.87 8.22
CA LEU A 80 6.96 -0.58 8.94
C LEU A 80 8.05 0.39 8.43
N PRO A 81 9.31 -0.03 8.18
CA PRO A 81 10.31 0.87 7.64
C PRO A 81 9.94 1.48 6.27
N LEU A 82 9.20 0.74 5.43
CA LEU A 82 8.71 1.27 4.14
C LEU A 82 7.68 2.39 4.37
N LEU A 83 6.80 2.23 5.37
CA LEU A 83 5.82 3.24 5.73
C LEU A 83 6.49 4.48 6.35
N ASP A 84 7.50 4.30 7.19
CA ASP A 84 8.27 5.40 7.77
C ASP A 84 9.01 6.21 6.69
N MET A 85 9.59 5.53 5.69
CA MET A 85 10.19 6.20 4.53
C MET A 85 9.15 6.98 3.73
N ALA A 86 7.99 6.40 3.44
CA ALA A 86 6.91 7.10 2.74
C ALA A 86 6.44 8.33 3.51
N LEU A 87 6.33 8.22 4.84
CA LEU A 87 5.95 9.32 5.72
C LEU A 87 7.01 10.44 5.73
N THR A 88 8.28 10.08 5.77
CA THR A 88 9.41 11.02 5.69
C THR A 88 9.36 11.79 4.37
N ILE A 89 9.20 11.10 3.24
CA ILE A 89 9.10 11.76 1.92
C ILE A 89 7.89 12.70 1.89
N TYR A 90 6.75 12.24 2.40
CA TYR A 90 5.52 13.05 2.39
C TYR A 90 5.64 14.33 3.23
N ARG A 91 6.37 14.29 4.36
CA ARG A 91 6.48 15.42 5.30
C ARG A 91 7.64 16.36 4.98
N ASP A 92 8.79 15.78 4.61
CA ASP A 92 10.07 16.49 4.66
C ASP A 92 10.66 16.75 3.27
N MET A 93 10.09 16.18 2.20
CA MET A 93 10.59 16.45 0.84
C MET A 93 10.23 17.89 0.42
N PRO A 94 11.23 18.74 0.07
CA PRO A 94 10.96 20.07 -0.44
C PRO A 94 10.24 20.01 -1.80
N THR A 95 9.48 21.05 -2.13
CA THR A 95 8.94 21.21 -3.48
C THR A 95 10.06 21.49 -4.48
N PHE A 96 9.82 21.26 -5.78
CA PHE A 96 10.80 21.58 -6.83
C PHE A 96 11.27 23.03 -6.77
N SER A 97 10.36 23.98 -6.53
CA SER A 97 10.70 25.38 -6.31
C SER A 97 11.58 25.60 -5.08
N GLY A 98 11.33 24.86 -3.99
CA GLY A 98 12.15 24.93 -2.77
C GLY A 98 13.55 24.36 -2.93
N MET A 99 13.77 23.49 -3.93
CA MET A 99 15.08 22.97 -4.32
C MET A 99 15.76 23.79 -5.43
N GLY A 100 15.13 24.86 -5.93
CA GLY A 100 15.66 25.63 -7.06
C GLY A 100 15.67 24.85 -8.38
N ILE A 101 14.79 23.85 -8.51
CA ILE A 101 14.62 23.07 -9.73
C ILE A 101 13.52 23.75 -10.56
N ASP A 102 13.90 24.30 -11.71
CA ASP A 102 12.97 24.89 -12.66
C ASP A 102 12.11 23.82 -13.35
N ALA A 103 10.89 24.21 -13.73
CA ALA A 103 10.02 23.36 -14.52
C ALA A 103 10.71 22.97 -15.85
N TYR A 104 10.58 21.70 -16.23
CA TYR A 104 11.13 21.18 -17.48
C TYR A 104 10.65 22.01 -18.67
N LYS A 105 11.60 22.54 -19.46
CA LYS A 105 11.34 23.13 -20.76
C LYS A 105 11.84 22.18 -21.85
N PRO A 106 10.94 21.64 -22.71
CA PRO A 106 11.37 20.85 -23.85
C PRO A 106 12.35 21.65 -24.71
N LEU A 107 13.48 21.05 -25.05
CA LEU A 107 14.46 21.66 -25.95
C LEU A 107 14.00 21.42 -27.40
N GLY A 108 13.24 22.39 -27.93
CA GLY A 108 12.80 22.46 -29.33
C GLY A 108 11.28 22.32 -29.51
N GLY A 109 10.61 23.42 -29.91
CA GLY A 109 9.21 23.37 -30.32
C GLY A 109 8.36 24.63 -30.09
N GLU A 110 8.91 25.84 -30.21
CA GLU A 110 8.10 27.06 -30.43
C GLU A 110 8.67 27.86 -31.60
N GLU A 111 8.65 27.27 -32.80
CA GLU A 111 8.57 28.05 -34.03
C GLU A 111 7.55 27.40 -34.97
N GLN A 112 6.56 28.20 -35.38
CA GLN A 112 5.62 27.99 -36.50
C GLN A 112 4.29 27.27 -36.18
N CYS A 113 3.36 27.96 -35.49
CA CYS A 113 1.92 27.78 -35.73
C CYS A 113 1.18 29.15 -35.83
N GLU A 114 1.82 30.15 -36.41
CA GLU A 114 1.17 31.40 -36.84
C GLU A 114 1.73 31.81 -38.21
N ARG A 115 1.27 31.15 -39.27
CA ARG A 115 1.18 31.64 -40.67
C ARG A 115 0.84 30.48 -41.61
N SER A 116 -0.46 30.27 -41.84
CA SER A 116 -1.09 29.96 -43.14
C SER A 116 -2.59 29.82 -42.95
#